data_AF-A0A401H452-F1
#
_entry.id   AF-A0A401H452-F1
#
_cell.length_a   1.000
_cell.length_b   1.000
_cell.length_c   1.000
_cell.angle_alpha   90.00
_cell.angle_beta   90.00
_cell.angle_gamma   90.00
#
_symmetry.space_group_name_H-M   'P 1'
#
loop_
_entity.id
_entity.type
_entity.pdbx_description
1 polymer ?
#
loop_
_entity_poly.entity_id
_entity_poly.type
_entity_poly.pdbx_seq_one_letter_code
_entity_poly.pdbx_strand_id
1 'polypeptide(L)'
;MEGVAALTTEDHEALAGVLPGAAFFQSVFDFDLHVAGLFKAVSVTSSEVVFSQLALSVAPPGVWYAVIRGLTDLGFYEDAYATLVSTPYEKLKRECVSQLMYRMCEDHAVDRLMALNFTGFVDEVEESLSFKARNADSRSSSFSQGNVILNHVSRTSAALTMYQRARKLASLFGDPANFIEIAELQFETYVVGMNALALTDQENAWIVLPVTAESEHEEVVIVQPCKRRKLSRYIPEDKYGPGKRDMEVVELADMQYEYTLLAIRLELIRRDPTLLSAGEALVSPPSVVLRLTQANRFNMAMATARTLNVDITDLFGHLTGLCLRPSRNPEAVIGEDTSDWLLTDKVTSWPGTAADRGWRYLRKSLERHDGPDTDYRYTKVTLDHLRTRSHITTPTMVDSVARGKFSTRSHCGRIANSPAAGALERTLSLMRRSDAHLAQEKPAAASVTCLPYTLIDQVLAAVDTQEGFLIRAQSLRKELRTEISNRIKRVQKFGQ
;
A
#
# COMPACT_ATOMS: atom_id res chain seq x y z
N MET A 1 57.59 -17.70 40.90
CA MET A 1 58.13 -17.70 42.28
C MET A 1 57.06 -18.25 43.19
N GLU A 2 57.50 -19.02 44.17
CA GLU A 2 56.74 -19.96 44.99
C GLU A 2 55.53 -19.37 45.72
N GLY A 3 54.50 -20.21 45.84
CA GLY A 3 53.34 -20.00 46.67
C GLY A 3 52.55 -21.30 46.81
N VAL A 4 53.24 -22.43 47.05
CA VAL A 4 52.58 -23.66 47.47
C VAL A 4 52.13 -23.44 48.91
N ALA A 5 50.88 -23.02 49.08
CA ALA A 5 50.24 -23.02 50.39
C ALA A 5 50.06 -24.48 50.82
N ALA A 6 50.95 -24.96 51.69
CA ALA A 6 50.87 -26.27 52.30
C ALA A 6 49.75 -26.27 53.36
N LEU A 7 48.51 -26.49 52.93
CA LEU A 7 47.41 -26.83 53.83
C LEU A 7 47.68 -28.20 54.45
N THR A 8 47.49 -28.35 55.76
CA THR A 8 47.64 -29.65 56.43
C THR A 8 46.43 -30.55 56.18
N THR A 9 46.55 -31.87 56.35
CA THR A 9 45.42 -32.80 56.15
C THR A 9 44.22 -32.50 57.06
N GLU A 10 44.47 -31.94 58.24
CA GLU A 10 43.42 -31.51 59.18
C GLU A 10 42.69 -30.24 58.68
N ASP A 11 43.42 -29.28 58.10
CA ASP A 11 42.81 -28.10 57.47
C ASP A 11 41.91 -28.49 56.28
N HIS A 12 42.29 -29.54 55.54
CA HIS A 12 41.51 -30.08 54.44
C HIS A 12 40.20 -30.74 54.91
N GLU A 13 40.20 -31.50 56.01
CA GLU A 13 38.98 -32.06 56.60
C GLU A 13 38.05 -30.97 57.15
N ALA A 14 38.62 -29.93 57.77
CA ALA A 14 37.85 -28.78 58.26
C ALA A 14 37.17 -28.00 57.11
N LEU A 15 37.87 -27.76 56.01
CA LEU A 15 37.32 -27.12 54.80
C LEU A 15 36.23 -27.97 54.13
N ALA A 16 36.41 -29.29 54.07
CA ALA A 16 35.41 -30.21 53.53
C ALA A 16 34.10 -30.22 54.35
N GLY A 17 34.17 -29.94 55.66
CA GLY A 17 33.00 -29.81 56.53
C GLY A 17 32.22 -28.50 56.36
N VAL A 18 32.84 -27.44 55.83
CA VAL A 18 32.21 -26.12 55.63
C VAL A 18 31.70 -25.93 54.20
N LEU A 19 32.37 -26.54 53.22
CA LEU A 19 32.02 -26.40 51.80
C LEU A 19 30.92 -27.39 51.39
N PRO A 20 29.84 -26.94 50.71
CA PRO A 20 28.81 -27.83 50.21
C PRO A 20 29.42 -28.84 49.21
N GLY A 21 29.27 -30.13 49.48
CA GLY A 21 29.72 -31.22 48.60
C GLY A 21 31.10 -31.80 48.88
N ALA A 22 31.80 -31.35 49.94
CA ALA A 22 33.13 -31.88 50.33
C ALA A 22 34.15 -31.93 49.18
N ALA A 23 34.04 -30.99 48.24
CA ALA A 23 34.89 -30.93 47.05
C ALA A 23 36.27 -30.37 47.39
N PHE A 24 37.31 -31.04 46.90
CA PHE A 24 38.70 -30.62 47.04
C PHE A 24 39.10 -29.77 45.83
N PHE A 25 39.75 -28.64 46.05
CA PHE A 25 40.22 -27.76 44.98
C PHE A 25 41.73 -27.74 44.94
N GLN A 26 42.29 -28.11 43.78
CA GLN A 26 43.74 -28.06 43.55
C GLN A 26 44.19 -26.71 43.00
N SER A 27 43.24 -25.90 42.52
CA SER A 27 43.47 -24.57 41.97
C SER A 27 42.39 -23.58 42.42
N VAL A 28 42.74 -22.29 42.44
CA VAL A 28 41.77 -21.19 42.69
C VAL A 28 40.64 -21.21 41.64
N PHE A 29 40.95 -21.63 40.42
CA PHE A 29 39.97 -21.81 39.34
C PHE A 29 38.88 -22.82 39.70
N ASP A 30 39.25 -24.00 40.23
CA ASP A 30 38.27 -25.04 40.60
C ASP A 30 37.39 -24.58 41.77
N PHE A 31 37.95 -23.80 42.69
CA PHE A 31 37.21 -23.19 43.79
C PHE A 31 36.18 -22.17 43.27
N ASP A 32 36.60 -21.21 42.44
CA ASP A 32 35.71 -20.18 41.89
C ASP A 32 34.61 -20.81 41.02
N LEU A 33 34.93 -21.86 40.26
CA LEU A 33 33.94 -22.60 39.46
C LEU A 33 32.93 -23.33 40.33
N HIS A 34 33.36 -23.95 41.43
CA HIS A 34 32.46 -24.61 42.37
C HIS A 34 31.53 -23.62 43.05
N VAL A 35 32.06 -22.48 43.50
CA VAL A 35 31.26 -21.41 44.11
C VAL A 35 30.24 -20.84 43.12
N ALA A 36 30.64 -20.60 41.87
CA ALA A 36 29.72 -20.21 40.80
C ALA A 36 28.61 -21.26 40.59
N GLY A 37 28.96 -22.55 40.59
CA GLY A 37 28.00 -23.66 40.51
C GLY A 37 27.00 -23.72 41.67
N LEU A 38 27.44 -23.39 42.89
CA LEU A 38 26.56 -23.28 44.06
C LEU A 38 25.56 -22.13 43.91
N PHE A 39 26.02 -20.95 43.49
CA PHE A 39 25.13 -19.81 43.24
C PHE A 39 24.16 -20.06 42.08
N LYS A 40 24.61 -20.78 41.05
CA LYS A 40 23.76 -21.25 39.95
C LYS A 40 22.63 -22.17 40.46
N ALA A 41 22.95 -23.10 41.36
CA ALA A 41 21.96 -24.00 41.97
C ALA A 41 20.90 -23.24 42.79
N VAL A 42 21.29 -22.09 43.37
CA VAL A 42 20.40 -21.20 44.15
C VAL A 42 19.79 -20.10 43.26
N SER A 43 20.04 -20.08 41.95
CA SER A 43 19.56 -19.08 40.97
C SER A 43 19.97 -17.62 41.26
N VAL A 44 21.10 -17.40 41.94
CA VAL A 44 21.65 -16.06 42.21
C VAL A 44 22.66 -15.68 41.12
N THR A 45 22.16 -15.08 40.04
CA THR A 45 22.96 -14.78 38.84
C THR A 45 24.04 -13.73 39.05
N SER A 46 23.83 -12.76 39.95
CA SER A 46 24.81 -11.69 40.25
C SER A 46 26.12 -12.26 40.80
N SER A 47 26.03 -13.11 41.82
CA SER A 47 27.19 -13.75 42.43
C SER A 47 27.82 -14.80 41.50
N GLU A 48 27.01 -15.56 40.77
CA GLU A 48 27.50 -16.53 39.76
C GLU A 48 28.43 -15.87 38.74
N VAL A 49 28.04 -14.70 38.22
CA VAL A 49 28.83 -13.96 37.22
C VAL A 49 30.15 -13.46 37.79
N VAL A 50 30.15 -12.93 39.02
CA VAL A 50 31.38 -12.42 39.66
C VAL A 50 32.40 -13.55 39.84
N PHE A 51 31.99 -14.70 40.39
CA PHE A 51 32.89 -15.84 40.56
C PHE A 51 33.30 -16.45 39.21
N SER A 52 32.42 -16.43 38.20
CA SER A 52 32.77 -16.87 36.85
C SER A 52 33.78 -15.94 36.16
N GLN A 53 33.72 -14.63 36.40
CA GLN A 53 34.72 -13.66 35.92
C GLN A 53 36.08 -13.84 36.62
N LEU A 54 36.07 -14.13 37.93
CA LEU A 54 37.29 -14.47 38.69
C LEU A 54 37.94 -15.75 38.14
N ALA A 55 37.15 -16.80 37.92
CA ALA A 55 37.63 -18.02 37.29
C ALA A 55 38.23 -17.75 35.89
N LEU A 56 37.59 -16.89 35.09
CA LEU A 56 38.06 -16.51 33.77
C LEU A 56 39.43 -15.81 33.79
N SER A 57 39.72 -15.04 34.84
CA SER A 57 41.02 -14.37 35.03
C SER A 57 42.16 -15.35 35.31
N VAL A 58 41.85 -16.52 35.88
CA VAL A 58 42.81 -17.57 36.24
C VAL A 58 43.01 -18.58 35.11
N ALA A 59 41.92 -19.07 34.50
CA ALA A 59 42.00 -19.99 33.36
C ALA A 59 40.85 -19.79 32.34
N PRO A 60 41.15 -19.70 31.04
CA PRO A 60 40.16 -19.35 30.02
C PRO A 60 39.24 -20.48 29.47
N PRO A 61 39.49 -21.80 29.56
CA PRO A 61 38.60 -22.76 28.90
C PRO A 61 37.30 -23.00 29.70
N GLY A 62 36.15 -22.90 29.03
CA GLY A 62 34.87 -23.42 29.53
C GLY A 62 33.96 -22.45 30.29
N VAL A 63 34.44 -21.28 30.72
CA VAL A 63 33.66 -20.35 31.57
C VAL A 63 33.02 -19.18 30.80
N TRP A 64 33.50 -18.89 29.58
CA TRP A 64 33.03 -17.77 28.74
C TRP A 64 31.51 -17.72 28.56
N TYR A 65 30.87 -18.85 28.27
CA TYR A 65 29.42 -18.89 28.04
C TYR A 65 28.62 -18.45 29.27
N ALA A 66 29.01 -18.93 30.46
CA ALA A 66 28.32 -18.61 31.71
C ALA A 66 28.44 -17.12 32.05
N VAL A 67 29.63 -16.54 31.83
CA VAL A 67 29.87 -15.11 32.05
C VAL A 67 29.04 -14.26 31.09
N ILE A 68 29.11 -14.52 29.78
CA ILE A 68 28.40 -13.71 28.78
C ILE A 68 26.89 -13.82 28.99
N ARG A 69 26.38 -15.02 29.20
CA ARG A 69 24.95 -15.25 29.46
C ARG A 69 24.51 -14.57 30.76
N GLY A 70 25.25 -14.74 31.84
CA GLY A 70 24.88 -14.13 33.13
C GLY A 70 24.93 -12.61 33.09
N LEU A 71 25.91 -12.00 32.41
CA LEU A 71 25.94 -10.55 32.20
C LEU A 71 24.76 -10.06 31.35
N THR A 72 24.38 -10.82 30.33
CA THR A 72 23.20 -10.55 29.49
C THR A 72 21.90 -10.63 30.30
N ASP A 73 21.77 -11.65 31.14
CA ASP A 73 20.59 -11.86 32.00
C ASP A 73 20.47 -10.76 33.08
N LEU A 74 21.60 -10.22 33.56
CA LEU A 74 21.65 -9.09 34.49
C LEU A 74 21.42 -7.72 33.83
N GLY A 75 21.41 -7.63 32.49
CA GLY A 75 21.22 -6.38 31.75
C GLY A 75 22.47 -5.50 31.62
N PHE A 76 23.65 -6.02 31.95
CA PHE A 76 24.95 -5.34 31.76
C PHE A 76 25.45 -5.56 30.32
N TYR A 77 24.76 -4.94 29.36
CA TYR A 77 24.96 -5.19 27.92
C TYR A 77 26.33 -4.79 27.39
N GLU A 78 26.90 -3.67 27.85
CA GLU A 78 28.23 -3.20 27.44
C GLU A 78 29.32 -4.19 27.89
N ASP A 79 29.23 -4.67 29.13
CA ASP A 79 30.18 -5.63 29.69
C ASP A 79 30.03 -7.02 29.03
N ALA A 80 28.79 -7.42 28.74
CA ALA A 80 28.50 -8.64 27.97
C ALA A 80 29.09 -8.57 26.56
N TYR A 81 28.98 -7.42 25.89
CA TYR A 81 29.57 -7.21 24.57
C TYR A 81 31.10 -7.19 24.63
N ALA A 82 31.71 -6.52 25.60
CA ALA A 82 33.16 -6.49 25.77
C ALA A 82 33.76 -7.88 26.03
N THR A 83 33.09 -8.69 26.86
CA THR A 83 33.49 -10.09 27.12
C THR A 83 33.29 -10.99 25.90
N LEU A 84 32.24 -10.76 25.11
CA LEU A 84 31.99 -11.45 23.85
C LEU A 84 33.10 -11.18 22.82
N VAL A 85 33.51 -9.92 22.63
CA VAL A 85 34.59 -9.57 21.70
C VAL A 85 35.93 -10.19 22.13
N SER A 86 36.16 -10.29 23.43
CA SER A 86 37.39 -10.84 24.03
C SER A 86 37.48 -12.37 23.98
N THR A 87 36.39 -13.06 23.65
CA THR A 87 36.34 -14.53 23.61
C THR A 87 37.22 -15.07 22.46
N PRO A 88 37.97 -16.17 22.62
CA PRO A 88 38.79 -16.73 21.53
C PRO A 88 38.04 -17.73 20.62
N TYR A 89 36.79 -18.08 20.95
CA TYR A 89 36.00 -19.13 20.29
C TYR A 89 34.86 -18.57 19.42
N GLU A 90 35.00 -18.62 18.09
CA GLU A 90 34.03 -17.92 17.21
C GLU A 90 32.66 -18.56 17.16
N LYS A 91 32.58 -19.89 17.33
CA LYS A 91 31.27 -20.57 17.43
C LYS A 91 30.47 -20.07 18.62
N LEU A 92 31.14 -19.87 19.76
CA LEU A 92 30.51 -19.37 20.98
C LEU A 92 30.07 -17.92 20.82
N LYS A 93 30.90 -17.08 20.17
CA LYS A 93 30.53 -15.68 19.90
C LYS A 93 29.23 -15.60 19.12
N ARG A 94 29.09 -16.34 18.02
CA ARG A 94 27.89 -16.30 17.17
C ARG A 94 26.61 -16.65 17.93
N GLU A 95 26.66 -17.72 18.74
CA GLU A 95 25.51 -18.15 19.54
C GLU A 95 25.16 -17.11 20.63
N CYS A 96 26.18 -16.56 21.30
CA CYS A 96 25.98 -15.53 22.32
C CYS A 96 25.49 -14.19 21.75
N VAL A 97 25.88 -13.82 20.52
CA VAL A 97 25.36 -12.59 19.86
C VAL A 97 23.85 -12.69 19.72
N SER A 98 23.32 -13.79 19.18
CA SER A 98 21.87 -13.96 19.02
C SER A 98 21.11 -13.86 20.35
N GLN A 99 21.64 -14.47 21.42
CA GLN A 99 21.05 -14.38 22.76
C GLN A 99 21.04 -12.94 23.31
N LEU A 100 22.17 -12.23 23.17
CA LEU A 100 22.29 -10.82 23.55
C LEU A 100 21.28 -9.95 22.79
N MET A 101 21.19 -10.12 21.47
CA MET A 101 20.25 -9.39 20.62
C MET A 101 18.80 -9.61 21.04
N TYR A 102 18.40 -10.86 21.30
CA TYR A 102 17.04 -11.17 21.74
C TYR A 102 16.71 -10.53 23.08
N ARG A 103 17.62 -10.59 24.05
CA ARG A 103 17.42 -10.01 25.38
C ARG A 103 17.33 -8.48 25.33
N MET A 104 18.23 -7.83 24.59
CA MET A 104 18.20 -6.37 24.41
C MET A 104 16.91 -5.89 23.72
N CYS A 105 16.36 -6.68 22.80
CA CYS A 105 15.09 -6.38 22.15
C CYS A 105 13.89 -6.55 23.09
N GLU A 106 13.91 -7.55 23.98
CA GLU A 106 12.86 -7.81 24.98
C GLU A 106 12.83 -6.75 26.08
N ASP A 107 14.00 -6.33 26.54
CA ASP A 107 14.13 -5.28 27.55
C ASP A 107 13.97 -3.86 26.96
N HIS A 108 13.61 -3.75 25.67
CA HIS A 108 13.45 -2.49 24.92
C HIS A 108 14.68 -1.57 24.96
N ALA A 109 15.89 -2.12 25.11
CA ALA A 109 17.16 -1.39 25.20
C ALA A 109 17.71 -1.01 23.80
N VAL A 110 16.84 -0.45 22.95
CA VAL A 110 17.13 -0.12 21.54
C VAL A 110 18.24 0.93 21.41
N ASP A 111 18.22 1.96 22.25
CA ASP A 111 19.23 3.03 22.18
C ASP A 111 20.65 2.52 22.47
N ARG A 112 20.76 1.56 23.40
CA ARG A 112 22.04 0.89 23.71
C ARG A 112 22.46 -0.03 22.57
N LEU A 113 21.51 -0.75 21.98
CA LEU A 113 21.76 -1.61 20.82
C LEU A 113 22.35 -0.84 19.64
N MET A 114 21.80 0.35 19.39
CA MET A 114 22.24 1.28 18.36
C MET A 114 23.65 1.86 18.62
N ALA A 115 24.08 1.91 19.88
CA ALA A 115 25.41 2.37 20.27
C ALA A 115 26.50 1.30 20.14
N LEU A 116 26.12 0.02 20.18
CA LEU A 116 27.04 -1.11 20.07
C LEU A 116 27.45 -1.38 18.61
N ASN A 117 28.74 -1.62 18.39
CA ASN A 117 29.30 -1.88 17.06
C ASN A 117 29.50 -3.37 16.79
N PHE A 118 28.59 -4.03 16.10
CA PHE A 118 28.70 -5.47 15.80
C PHE A 118 29.61 -5.81 14.59
N THR A 119 30.76 -5.15 14.47
CA THR A 119 31.70 -5.39 13.36
C THR A 119 32.21 -6.84 13.39
N GLY A 120 31.96 -7.59 12.31
CA GLY A 120 32.33 -9.01 12.20
C GLY A 120 31.22 -10.01 12.56
N PHE A 121 30.08 -9.54 13.08
CA PHE A 121 28.89 -10.36 13.39
C PHE A 121 27.62 -9.83 12.69
N VAL A 122 27.80 -9.14 11.55
CA VAL A 122 26.69 -8.47 10.85
C VAL A 122 25.65 -9.49 10.39
N ASP A 123 26.10 -10.64 9.90
CA ASP A 123 25.22 -11.71 9.40
C ASP A 123 24.37 -12.30 10.54
N GLU A 124 24.98 -12.59 11.70
CA GLU A 124 24.26 -13.14 12.86
C GLU A 124 23.29 -12.12 13.48
N VAL A 125 23.67 -10.83 13.50
CA VAL A 125 22.80 -9.74 13.94
C VAL A 125 21.62 -9.58 12.99
N GLU A 126 21.86 -9.60 11.68
CA GLU A 126 20.81 -9.53 10.66
C GLU A 126 19.85 -10.72 10.76
N GLU A 127 20.37 -11.94 10.89
CA GLU A 127 19.56 -13.14 11.05
C GLU A 127 18.72 -13.07 12.34
N SER A 128 19.32 -12.71 13.47
CA SER A 128 18.63 -12.64 14.77
C SER A 128 17.54 -11.56 14.76
N LEU A 129 17.85 -10.37 14.25
CA LEU A 129 16.88 -9.29 14.12
C LEU A 129 15.76 -9.63 13.14
N SER A 130 16.09 -10.21 11.98
CA SER A 130 15.09 -10.66 11.01
C SER A 130 14.14 -11.70 11.61
N PHE A 131 14.67 -12.62 12.42
CA PHE A 131 13.91 -13.68 13.06
C PHE A 131 13.00 -13.12 14.14
N LYS A 132 13.53 -12.23 14.99
CA LYS A 132 12.72 -11.56 16.04
C LYS A 132 11.65 -10.68 15.41
N ALA A 133 11.94 -9.95 14.34
CA ALA A 133 10.97 -9.12 13.63
C ALA A 133 9.77 -9.91 13.11
N ARG A 134 10.04 -11.05 12.46
CA ARG A 134 9.00 -11.94 11.88
C ARG A 134 8.14 -12.63 12.94
N ASN A 135 8.67 -12.79 14.15
CA ASN A 135 8.05 -13.52 15.24
C ASN A 135 7.72 -12.65 16.46
N ALA A 136 7.83 -11.33 16.34
CA ALA A 136 7.51 -10.43 17.43
C ALA A 136 6.01 -10.49 17.74
N ASP A 137 5.68 -10.55 19.04
CA ASP A 137 4.30 -10.51 19.49
C ASP A 137 3.63 -9.20 19.06
N SER A 138 2.37 -9.29 18.63
CA SER A 138 1.57 -8.14 18.19
C SER A 138 1.43 -7.05 19.25
N ARG A 139 1.65 -7.38 20.53
CA ARG A 139 1.55 -6.48 21.68
C ARG A 139 2.87 -5.79 22.07
N SER A 140 4.00 -6.25 21.54
CA SER A 140 5.30 -5.63 21.79
C SER A 140 5.52 -4.48 20.78
N SER A 141 5.68 -3.25 21.29
CA SER A 141 5.76 -2.02 20.48
C SER A 141 6.68 -2.17 19.27
N SER A 142 6.10 -2.00 18.08
CA SER A 142 6.72 -2.38 16.81
C SER A 142 7.65 -1.31 16.25
N PHE A 143 7.41 -0.04 16.58
CA PHE A 143 8.21 1.08 16.09
C PHE A 143 9.67 1.01 16.52
N SER A 144 9.92 0.65 17.78
CA SER A 144 11.29 0.54 18.29
C SER A 144 12.05 -0.59 17.58
N GLN A 145 11.36 -1.69 17.24
CA GLN A 145 11.95 -2.80 16.48
C GLN A 145 12.21 -2.40 15.02
N GLY A 146 11.30 -1.65 14.39
CA GLY A 146 11.43 -1.18 13.01
C GLY A 146 12.66 -0.29 12.80
N ASN A 147 12.91 0.65 13.72
CA ASN A 147 14.07 1.53 13.66
C ASN A 147 15.39 0.78 13.84
N VAL A 148 15.44 -0.21 14.73
CA VAL A 148 16.62 -1.09 14.90
C VAL A 148 16.93 -1.82 13.60
N ILE A 149 15.91 -2.41 12.98
CA ILE A 149 16.09 -3.22 11.77
C ILE A 149 16.53 -2.34 10.61
N LEU A 150 15.95 -1.16 10.44
CA LEU A 150 16.34 -0.23 9.37
C LEU A 150 17.82 0.19 9.46
N ASN A 151 18.37 0.27 10.68
CA ASN A 151 19.73 0.73 10.90
C ASN A 151 20.79 -0.37 10.87
N HIS A 152 20.47 -1.58 11.34
CA HIS A 152 21.43 -2.68 11.48
C HIS A 152 21.39 -3.69 10.33
N VAL A 153 20.31 -3.73 9.54
CA VAL A 153 20.10 -4.71 8.47
C VAL A 153 20.24 -4.05 7.11
N SER A 154 20.64 -4.83 6.10
CA SER A 154 20.57 -4.35 4.72
C SER A 154 19.15 -3.87 4.37
N ARG A 155 19.03 -2.74 3.67
CA ARG A 155 17.73 -2.08 3.42
C ARG A 155 16.73 -2.98 2.70
N THR A 156 17.19 -3.82 1.78
CA THR A 156 16.38 -4.80 1.05
C THR A 156 15.88 -5.93 1.95
N SER A 157 16.73 -6.44 2.84
CA SER A 157 16.36 -7.47 3.83
C SER A 157 15.42 -6.92 4.90
N ALA A 158 15.63 -5.67 5.34
CA ALA A 158 14.70 -4.95 6.22
C ALA A 158 13.31 -4.81 5.58
N ALA A 159 13.25 -4.42 4.30
CA ALA A 159 11.99 -4.37 3.57
C ALA A 159 11.30 -5.74 3.46
N LEU A 160 12.05 -6.79 3.14
CA LEU A 160 11.55 -8.16 3.02
C LEU A 160 10.95 -8.65 4.34
N THR A 161 11.68 -8.49 5.43
CA THR A 161 11.28 -8.96 6.77
C THR A 161 10.05 -8.22 7.28
N MET A 162 9.98 -6.90 7.09
CA MET A 162 8.80 -6.10 7.43
C MET A 162 7.58 -6.45 6.59
N TYR A 163 7.76 -6.69 5.30
CA TYR A 163 6.67 -7.08 4.42
C TYR A 163 6.14 -8.49 4.74
N GLN A 164 7.02 -9.44 5.06
CA GLN A 164 6.63 -10.77 5.55
C GLN A 164 5.86 -10.68 6.87
N ARG A 165 6.29 -9.80 7.80
CA ARG A 165 5.55 -9.53 9.03
C ARG A 165 4.17 -8.96 8.73
N ALA A 166 4.08 -7.98 7.82
CA ALA A 166 2.81 -7.38 7.43
C ALA A 166 1.81 -8.42 6.88
N ARG A 167 2.27 -9.37 6.05
CA ARG A 167 1.44 -10.48 5.56
C ARG A 167 0.99 -11.42 6.67
N LYS A 168 1.89 -11.79 7.59
CA LYS A 168 1.55 -12.61 8.77
C LYS A 168 0.55 -11.91 9.70
N LEU A 169 0.56 -10.58 9.77
CA LEU A 169 -0.46 -9.82 10.50
C LEU A 169 -1.81 -9.83 9.78
N ALA A 170 -1.80 -9.81 8.44
CA ALA A 170 -3.02 -9.87 7.65
C ALA A 170 -3.80 -11.18 7.88
N SER A 171 -3.11 -12.31 8.07
CA SER A 171 -3.75 -13.59 8.37
C SER A 171 -4.43 -13.63 9.75
N LEU A 172 -4.16 -12.65 10.63
CA LEU A 172 -4.74 -12.55 11.97
C LEU A 172 -6.03 -11.72 12.02
N PHE A 173 -6.53 -11.19 10.90
CA PHE A 173 -7.76 -10.37 10.84
C PHE A 173 -9.08 -11.12 11.15
N GLY A 174 -9.03 -12.40 11.54
CA GLY A 174 -10.20 -13.19 11.87
C GLY A 174 -11.00 -12.68 13.08
N ASP A 175 -10.35 -12.00 14.02
CA ASP A 175 -10.99 -11.48 15.24
C ASP A 175 -11.36 -9.99 15.11
N PRO A 176 -12.66 -9.63 15.09
CA PRO A 176 -13.08 -8.24 14.89
C PRO A 176 -12.68 -7.31 16.04
N ALA A 177 -12.50 -7.86 17.26
CA ALA A 177 -12.09 -7.09 18.43
C ALA A 177 -10.66 -6.52 18.32
N ASN A 178 -9.77 -7.24 17.65
CA ASN A 178 -8.36 -6.87 17.53
C ASN A 178 -8.01 -6.25 16.17
N PHE A 179 -8.99 -6.12 15.26
CA PHE A 179 -8.76 -5.63 13.90
C PHE A 179 -8.02 -4.29 13.86
N ILE A 180 -8.43 -3.33 14.70
CA ILE A 180 -7.84 -1.97 14.70
C ILE A 180 -6.37 -2.02 15.14
N GLU A 181 -6.08 -2.73 16.24
CA GLU A 181 -4.71 -2.87 16.76
C GLU A 181 -3.80 -3.59 15.76
N ILE A 182 -4.28 -4.68 15.15
CA ILE A 182 -3.54 -5.45 14.15
C ILE A 182 -3.32 -4.61 12.88
N ALA A 183 -4.34 -3.85 12.44
CA ALA A 183 -4.23 -2.97 11.28
C ALA A 183 -3.22 -1.84 11.54
N GLU A 184 -3.25 -1.21 12.72
CA GLU A 184 -2.25 -0.21 13.15
C GLU A 184 -0.84 -0.78 13.07
N LEU A 185 -0.61 -1.94 13.67
CA LEU A 185 0.67 -2.64 13.59
C LEU A 185 1.09 -2.94 12.13
N GLN A 186 0.14 -3.35 11.29
CA GLN A 186 0.39 -3.60 9.89
C GLN A 186 0.76 -2.30 9.13
N PHE A 187 0.17 -1.14 9.47
CA PHE A 187 0.60 0.14 8.89
C PHE A 187 2.05 0.47 9.24
N GLU A 188 2.41 0.31 10.50
CA GLU A 188 3.77 0.61 10.97
C GLU A 188 4.80 -0.20 10.19
N THR A 189 4.54 -1.50 10.04
CA THR A 189 5.42 -2.41 9.28
C THR A 189 5.49 -2.05 7.80
N TYR A 190 4.37 -1.71 7.15
CA TYR A 190 4.39 -1.23 5.76
C TYR A 190 5.18 0.06 5.59
N VAL A 191 5.03 1.04 6.50
CA VAL A 191 5.75 2.32 6.42
C VAL A 191 7.25 2.10 6.55
N VAL A 192 7.69 1.26 7.50
CA VAL A 192 9.11 0.92 7.67
C VAL A 192 9.65 0.22 6.42
N GLY A 193 8.92 -0.77 5.88
CA GLY A 193 9.33 -1.50 4.67
C GLY A 193 9.38 -0.62 3.43
N MET A 194 8.39 0.26 3.23
CA MET A 194 8.35 1.23 2.13
C MET A 194 9.50 2.23 2.23
N ASN A 195 9.80 2.73 3.43
CA ASN A 195 10.93 3.63 3.65
C ASN A 195 12.26 2.94 3.37
N ALA A 196 12.42 1.67 3.78
CA ALA A 196 13.61 0.88 3.50
C ALA A 196 13.85 0.69 1.98
N LEU A 197 12.79 0.37 1.21
CA LEU A 197 12.88 0.30 -0.24
C LEU A 197 13.11 1.65 -0.91
N ALA A 198 12.48 2.72 -0.41
CA ALA A 198 12.66 4.06 -0.95
C ALA A 198 14.10 4.60 -0.75
N LEU A 199 14.79 4.14 0.30
CA LEU A 199 16.19 4.45 0.56
C LEU A 199 17.17 3.57 -0.25
N THR A 200 16.67 2.57 -0.98
CA THR A 200 17.46 1.73 -1.88
C THR A 200 17.44 2.34 -3.28
N ASP A 201 18.49 2.13 -4.07
CA ASP A 201 18.54 2.59 -5.46
C ASP A 201 17.33 2.07 -6.24
N GLN A 202 16.74 2.94 -7.07
CA GLN A 202 15.47 2.67 -7.75
C GLN A 202 15.53 1.44 -8.69
N GLU A 203 16.72 1.08 -9.18
CA GLU A 203 16.96 -0.11 -10.00
C GLU A 203 16.90 -1.42 -9.20
N ASN A 204 17.11 -1.35 -7.88
CA ASN A 204 17.14 -2.49 -6.96
C ASN A 204 15.97 -2.47 -5.95
N ALA A 205 14.95 -1.64 -6.18
CA ALA A 205 13.82 -1.44 -5.26
C ALA A 205 12.74 -2.54 -5.40
N TRP A 206 13.15 -3.80 -5.28
CA TRP A 206 12.26 -4.97 -5.32
C TRP A 206 12.69 -6.02 -4.29
N ILE A 207 11.71 -6.80 -3.82
CA ILE A 207 11.94 -7.93 -2.91
C ILE A 207 11.41 -9.22 -3.53
N VAL A 208 11.97 -10.36 -3.11
CA VAL A 208 11.52 -11.69 -3.55
C VAL A 208 10.95 -12.45 -2.38
N LEU A 209 9.71 -12.90 -2.52
CA LEU A 209 9.06 -13.78 -1.56
C LEU A 209 8.93 -15.19 -2.14
N PRO A 210 9.26 -16.23 -1.37
CA PRO A 210 8.85 -17.58 -1.73
C PRO A 210 7.33 -17.68 -1.60
N VAL A 211 6.64 -18.06 -2.67
CA VAL A 211 5.22 -18.37 -2.66
C VAL A 211 5.01 -19.60 -1.79
N THR A 212 4.38 -19.42 -0.65
CA THR A 212 3.91 -20.51 0.22
C THR A 212 2.48 -20.87 -0.16
N ALA A 213 2.08 -22.13 -0.10
CA ALA A 213 0.76 -22.62 -0.52
C ALA A 213 -0.43 -21.98 0.24
N GLU A 214 -0.17 -21.32 1.36
CA GLU A 214 -1.14 -20.50 2.11
C GLU A 214 -1.55 -19.23 1.33
N SER A 215 -0.63 -18.68 0.52
CA SER A 215 -0.90 -17.55 -0.37
C SER A 215 -1.96 -17.89 -1.43
N GLU A 216 -2.04 -19.15 -1.87
CA GLU A 216 -3.00 -19.61 -2.88
C GLU A 216 -4.42 -19.77 -2.31
N HIS A 217 -4.55 -20.03 -1.00
CA HIS A 217 -5.83 -20.17 -0.30
C HIS A 217 -6.34 -18.81 0.21
N GLU A 218 -5.43 -17.91 0.61
CA GLU A 218 -5.76 -16.52 0.92
C GLU A 218 -5.99 -15.67 -0.34
N GLU A 219 -5.44 -16.04 -1.51
CA GLU A 219 -5.74 -15.43 -2.81
C GLU A 219 -7.24 -15.50 -3.19
N VAL A 220 -7.99 -16.43 -2.59
CA VAL A 220 -9.43 -16.57 -2.81
C VAL A 220 -10.25 -15.67 -1.88
N VAL A 221 -9.70 -15.25 -0.72
CA VAL A 221 -10.43 -14.51 0.32
C VAL A 221 -9.93 -13.07 0.50
N ILE A 222 -8.69 -12.76 0.12
CA ILE A 222 -8.07 -11.44 0.23
C ILE A 222 -7.40 -11.10 -1.11
N VAL A 223 -8.09 -10.26 -1.89
CA VAL A 223 -7.65 -9.69 -3.18
C VAL A 223 -7.86 -10.61 -4.39
N GLN A 224 -9.01 -10.39 -5.05
CA GLN A 224 -9.18 -10.74 -6.46
C GLN A 224 -8.03 -10.13 -7.27
N PRO A 225 -7.40 -10.90 -8.16
CA PRO A 225 -6.19 -10.47 -8.83
C PRO A 225 -6.52 -9.27 -9.72
N CYS A 226 -5.95 -8.10 -9.40
CA CYS A 226 -5.35 -7.34 -10.49
C CYS A 226 -4.55 -8.36 -11.29
N LYS A 227 -4.50 -8.22 -12.62
CA LYS A 227 -3.57 -8.98 -13.45
C LYS A 227 -2.14 -8.66 -13.00
N ARG A 228 -1.72 -9.12 -11.81
CA ARG A 228 -0.34 -9.34 -11.40
C ARG A 228 0.19 -10.07 -12.59
N ARG A 229 1.18 -9.47 -13.24
CA ARG A 229 1.84 -10.07 -14.38
C ARG A 229 2.10 -11.51 -13.96
N LYS A 230 1.30 -12.45 -14.49
CA LYS A 230 1.63 -13.87 -14.38
C LYS A 230 3.06 -13.88 -14.87
N LEU A 231 4.00 -14.21 -13.98
CA LEU A 231 5.39 -14.45 -14.36
C LEU A 231 5.32 -15.16 -15.70
N SER A 232 5.88 -14.53 -16.73
CA SER A 232 5.86 -15.07 -18.09
C SER A 232 6.27 -16.53 -17.94
N ARG A 233 5.31 -17.43 -18.16
CA ARG A 233 5.45 -18.85 -17.91
C ARG A 233 6.31 -19.41 -19.03
N TYR A 234 7.60 -19.15 -18.94
CA TYR A 234 8.64 -19.83 -19.67
C TYR A 234 9.75 -20.18 -18.68
N ILE A 235 9.45 -21.18 -17.87
CA ILE A 235 10.45 -21.94 -17.14
C ILE A 235 10.71 -23.17 -18.01
N PRO A 236 11.92 -23.35 -18.57
CA PRO A 236 12.28 -24.54 -19.32
C PRO A 236 11.98 -25.81 -18.52
N GLU A 237 11.46 -26.83 -19.20
CA GLU A 237 10.96 -28.08 -18.59
C GLU A 237 12.03 -28.81 -17.73
N ASP A 238 13.31 -28.52 -17.94
CA ASP A 238 14.44 -29.05 -17.16
C ASP A 238 14.53 -28.51 -15.71
N LYS A 239 13.67 -27.55 -15.31
CA LYS A 239 13.69 -26.95 -13.95
C LYS A 239 12.57 -27.42 -13.01
N TYR A 240 11.69 -28.34 -13.43
CA TYR A 240 10.63 -28.93 -12.60
C TYR A 240 11.14 -29.99 -11.60
N GLY A 241 12.07 -29.62 -10.72
CA GLY A 241 12.44 -30.46 -9.58
C GLY A 241 11.43 -30.32 -8.43
N PRO A 242 11.05 -31.40 -7.73
CA PRO A 242 10.22 -31.30 -6.53
C PRO A 242 11.00 -30.53 -5.45
N GLY A 243 10.63 -29.27 -5.22
CA GLY A 243 11.27 -28.40 -4.22
C GLY A 243 11.58 -26.97 -4.67
N LYS A 244 11.40 -26.61 -5.94
CA LYS A 244 11.52 -25.22 -6.38
C LYS A 244 10.19 -24.49 -6.23
N ARG A 245 10.03 -23.80 -5.10
CA ARG A 245 8.88 -22.95 -4.79
C ARG A 245 8.81 -21.79 -5.79
N ASP A 246 7.59 -21.41 -6.19
CA ASP A 246 7.38 -20.20 -6.98
C ASP A 246 7.89 -18.98 -6.21
N MET A 247 8.40 -17.98 -6.92
CA MET A 247 8.97 -16.76 -6.33
C MET A 247 8.18 -15.55 -6.82
N GLU A 248 7.62 -14.78 -5.89
CA GLU A 248 6.89 -13.53 -6.15
C GLU A 248 7.86 -12.35 -6.00
N VAL A 249 7.93 -11.49 -7.02
CA VAL A 249 8.67 -10.23 -6.96
C VAL A 249 7.68 -9.13 -6.58
N VAL A 250 7.99 -8.39 -5.51
CA VAL A 250 7.16 -7.29 -4.99
C VAL A 250 7.94 -5.99 -5.14
N GLU A 251 7.33 -5.02 -5.81
CA GLU A 251 7.87 -3.67 -5.99
C GLU A 251 7.30 -2.69 -4.95
N LEU A 252 7.92 -1.52 -4.82
CA LEU A 252 7.43 -0.45 -3.95
C LEU A 252 5.98 -0.02 -4.28
N ALA A 253 5.59 -0.07 -5.56
CA ALA A 253 4.22 0.23 -5.99
C ALA A 253 3.20 -0.78 -5.44
N ASP A 254 3.58 -2.05 -5.31
CA ASP A 254 2.71 -3.10 -4.76
C ASP A 254 2.50 -2.91 -3.25
N MET A 255 3.55 -2.54 -2.52
CA MET A 255 3.43 -2.19 -1.10
C MET A 255 2.53 -0.97 -0.88
N GLN A 256 2.67 0.06 -1.74
CA GLN A 256 1.80 1.24 -1.71
C GLN A 256 0.33 0.87 -1.96
N TYR A 257 0.08 -0.05 -2.88
CA TYR A 257 -1.26 -0.56 -3.16
C TYR A 257 -1.88 -1.20 -1.90
N GLU A 258 -1.17 -2.13 -1.25
CA GLU A 258 -1.68 -2.80 -0.04
C GLU A 258 -1.84 -1.83 1.14
N TYR A 259 -0.89 -0.93 1.35
CA TYR A 259 -0.96 0.13 2.36
C TYR A 259 -2.19 1.02 2.17
N THR A 260 -2.44 1.48 0.94
CA THR A 260 -3.59 2.36 0.66
C THR A 260 -4.91 1.64 0.83
N LEU A 261 -4.99 0.35 0.47
CA LEU A 261 -6.18 -0.47 0.69
C LEU A 261 -6.48 -0.63 2.17
N LEU A 262 -5.45 -0.96 2.97
CA LEU A 262 -5.59 -1.06 4.42
C LEU A 262 -6.01 0.28 5.04
N ALA A 263 -5.40 1.39 4.62
CA ALA A 263 -5.64 2.75 5.16
C ALA A 263 -7.12 3.12 5.08
N ILE A 264 -7.73 2.86 3.94
CA ILE A 264 -9.14 3.15 3.73
C ILE A 264 -10.05 2.19 4.49
N ARG A 265 -9.71 0.89 4.54
CA ARG A 265 -10.49 -0.08 5.33
C ARG A 265 -10.55 0.35 6.79
N LEU A 266 -9.41 0.71 7.37
CA LEU A 266 -9.33 1.20 8.74
C LEU A 266 -10.16 2.48 8.93
N GLU A 267 -10.07 3.44 8.02
CA GLU A 267 -10.86 4.68 8.14
C GLU A 267 -12.37 4.43 8.06
N LEU A 268 -12.81 3.51 7.19
CA LEU A 268 -14.21 3.13 7.07
C LEU A 268 -14.70 2.41 8.34
N ILE A 269 -13.91 1.46 8.85
CA ILE A 269 -14.25 0.68 10.05
C ILE A 269 -14.27 1.54 11.32
N ARG A 270 -13.34 2.50 11.45
CA ARG A 270 -13.35 3.46 12.57
C ARG A 270 -14.61 4.32 12.61
N ARG A 271 -15.22 4.60 11.45
CA ARG A 271 -16.48 5.35 11.37
C ARG A 271 -17.70 4.48 11.59
N ASP A 272 -17.68 3.29 11.01
CA ASP A 272 -18.77 2.34 11.10
C ASP A 272 -18.21 0.95 11.47
N PRO A 273 -18.14 0.63 12.77
CA PRO A 273 -17.65 -0.65 13.25
C PRO A 273 -18.51 -1.83 12.81
N THR A 274 -19.78 -1.60 12.42
CA THR A 274 -20.69 -2.68 11.97
C THR A 274 -20.22 -3.33 10.66
N LEU A 275 -19.32 -2.66 9.93
CA LEU A 275 -18.77 -3.16 8.67
C LEU A 275 -17.82 -4.35 8.86
N LEU A 276 -17.27 -4.55 10.05
CA LEU A 276 -16.46 -5.73 10.37
C LEU A 276 -17.27 -7.03 10.24
N SER A 277 -18.56 -6.99 10.60
CA SER A 277 -19.46 -8.14 10.49
C SER A 277 -19.91 -8.41 9.04
N ALA A 278 -19.83 -7.39 8.16
CA ALA A 278 -20.19 -7.49 6.75
C ALA A 278 -18.97 -7.75 5.83
N GLY A 279 -17.89 -8.30 6.40
CA GLY A 279 -16.50 -8.22 5.95
C GLY A 279 -16.22 -8.47 4.46
N GLU A 280 -17.02 -9.26 3.75
CA GLU A 280 -16.86 -9.55 2.32
C GLU A 280 -16.91 -8.28 1.44
N ALA A 281 -17.74 -7.29 1.82
CA ALA A 281 -17.92 -6.09 1.01
C ALA A 281 -16.76 -5.09 1.08
N LEU A 282 -15.84 -5.21 2.05
CA LEU A 282 -14.66 -4.35 2.18
C LEU A 282 -13.37 -4.99 1.62
N VAL A 283 -13.46 -6.24 1.15
CA VAL A 283 -12.32 -6.95 0.57
C VAL A 283 -11.96 -6.38 -0.81
N SER A 284 -12.95 -6.03 -1.63
CA SER A 284 -12.70 -5.65 -3.02
C SER A 284 -12.34 -4.15 -3.19
N PRO A 285 -11.27 -3.80 -3.92
CA PRO A 285 -10.93 -2.40 -4.23
C PRO A 285 -12.10 -1.56 -4.80
N PRO A 286 -12.89 -2.02 -5.78
CA PRO A 286 -14.05 -1.26 -6.28
C PRO A 286 -15.13 -1.05 -5.23
N SER A 287 -15.39 -2.02 -4.35
CA SER A 287 -16.41 -1.85 -3.31
C SER A 287 -15.96 -0.86 -2.24
N VAL A 288 -14.67 -0.83 -1.89
CA VAL A 288 -14.09 0.19 -0.99
C VAL A 288 -14.26 1.60 -1.57
N VAL A 289 -13.94 1.79 -2.87
CA VAL A 289 -14.17 3.07 -3.55
C VAL A 289 -15.65 3.43 -3.54
N LEU A 290 -16.55 2.48 -3.86
CA LEU A 290 -18.00 2.69 -3.82
C LEU A 290 -18.47 3.13 -2.43
N ARG A 291 -18.00 2.50 -1.34
CA ARG A 291 -18.33 2.91 0.03
C ARG A 291 -17.86 4.32 0.34
N LEU A 292 -16.65 4.71 -0.09
CA LEU A 292 -16.18 6.09 0.04
C LEU A 292 -17.04 7.08 -0.74
N THR A 293 -17.53 6.69 -1.92
CA THR A 293 -18.46 7.54 -2.69
C THR A 293 -19.80 7.72 -2.00
N GLN A 294 -20.34 6.68 -1.37
CA GLN A 294 -21.58 6.72 -0.59
C GLN A 294 -21.42 7.58 0.68
N ALA A 295 -20.24 7.56 1.29
CA ALA A 295 -19.86 8.44 2.40
C ALA A 295 -19.52 9.88 1.94
N ASN A 296 -19.70 10.21 0.65
CA ASN A 296 -19.40 11.49 0.02
C ASN A 296 -17.95 11.99 0.17
N ARG A 297 -16.96 11.11 0.35
CA ARG A 297 -15.54 11.48 0.51
C ARG A 297 -14.79 11.41 -0.83
N PHE A 298 -15.22 12.26 -1.77
CA PHE A 298 -14.78 12.21 -3.17
C PHE A 298 -13.27 12.38 -3.37
N ASN A 299 -12.61 13.30 -2.65
CA ASN A 299 -11.15 13.49 -2.78
C ASN A 299 -10.37 12.22 -2.40
N MET A 300 -10.82 11.52 -1.36
CA MET A 300 -10.18 10.28 -0.91
C MET A 300 -10.49 9.15 -1.87
N ALA A 301 -11.76 8.98 -2.27
CA ALA A 301 -12.18 7.99 -3.27
C ALA A 301 -11.43 8.14 -4.61
N MET A 302 -11.21 9.38 -5.05
CA MET A 302 -10.45 9.69 -6.27
C MET A 302 -8.95 9.42 -6.12
N ALA A 303 -8.37 9.68 -4.95
CA ALA A 303 -6.96 9.39 -4.68
C ALA A 303 -6.71 7.88 -4.60
N THR A 304 -7.60 7.15 -3.92
CA THR A 304 -7.50 5.71 -3.72
C THR A 304 -7.76 4.95 -5.00
N ALA A 305 -8.72 5.39 -5.81
CA ALA A 305 -8.95 4.75 -7.11
C ALA A 305 -7.78 4.93 -8.08
N ARG A 306 -7.00 6.02 -7.97
CA ARG A 306 -5.76 6.18 -8.75
C ARG A 306 -4.69 5.18 -8.33
N THR A 307 -4.46 5.01 -7.02
CA THR A 307 -3.44 4.08 -6.51
C THR A 307 -3.85 2.63 -6.75
N LEU A 308 -5.14 2.33 -6.62
CA LEU A 308 -5.69 0.98 -6.82
C LEU A 308 -6.05 0.67 -8.28
N ASN A 309 -5.87 1.63 -9.20
CA ASN A 309 -6.23 1.53 -10.62
C ASN A 309 -7.68 1.06 -10.87
N VAL A 310 -8.62 1.61 -10.10
CA VAL A 310 -10.05 1.31 -10.18
C VAL A 310 -10.77 2.34 -11.06
N ASP A 311 -11.73 1.88 -11.86
CA ASP A 311 -12.59 2.76 -12.65
C ASP A 311 -13.49 3.61 -11.73
N ILE A 312 -13.43 4.94 -11.90
CA ILE A 312 -14.22 5.92 -11.12
C ILE A 312 -15.44 6.44 -11.89
N THR A 313 -15.90 5.70 -12.90
CA THR A 313 -17.07 6.08 -13.70
C THR A 313 -18.33 6.29 -12.84
N ASP A 314 -18.62 5.36 -11.93
CA ASP A 314 -19.80 5.44 -11.05
C ASP A 314 -19.71 6.60 -10.04
N LEU A 315 -18.48 6.91 -9.60
CA LEU A 315 -18.20 8.05 -8.72
C LEU A 315 -18.63 9.36 -9.39
N PHE A 316 -18.26 9.56 -10.66
CA PHE A 316 -18.65 10.76 -11.41
C PHE A 316 -20.15 10.81 -11.71
N GLY A 317 -20.80 9.66 -11.91
CA GLY A 317 -22.26 9.58 -12.01
C GLY A 317 -22.96 10.02 -10.73
N HIS A 318 -22.49 9.52 -9.57
CA HIS A 318 -23.01 9.90 -8.26
C HIS A 318 -22.79 11.39 -7.97
N LEU A 319 -21.57 11.89 -8.17
CA LEU A 319 -21.21 13.30 -7.98
C LEU A 319 -22.07 14.24 -8.86
N THR A 320 -22.34 13.84 -10.10
CA THR A 320 -23.23 14.59 -11.00
C THR A 320 -24.66 14.64 -10.44
N GLY A 321 -25.16 13.53 -9.89
CA GLY A 321 -26.45 13.47 -9.21
C GLY A 321 -26.54 14.41 -8.01
N LEU A 322 -25.47 14.47 -7.20
CA LEU A 322 -25.38 15.40 -6.08
C LEU A 322 -25.35 16.87 -6.54
N CYS A 323 -24.65 17.21 -7.63
CA CYS A 323 -24.64 18.58 -8.15
C CYS A 323 -26.03 19.01 -8.68
N LEU A 324 -26.82 18.06 -9.21
CA LEU A 324 -28.15 18.32 -9.74
C LEU A 324 -29.20 18.60 -8.64
N ARG A 325 -29.06 18.02 -7.45
CA ARG A 325 -30.02 18.18 -6.35
C ARG A 325 -30.16 19.64 -5.86
N PRO A 326 -29.08 20.35 -5.48
CA PRO A 326 -29.12 21.77 -5.11
C PRO A 326 -29.58 22.68 -6.25
N SER A 327 -29.30 22.32 -7.50
CA SER A 327 -29.69 23.12 -8.67
C SER A 327 -31.19 23.11 -8.96
N ARG A 328 -31.92 22.12 -8.43
CA ARG A 328 -33.36 21.98 -8.59
C ARG A 328 -34.14 22.60 -7.44
N ASN A 329 -33.67 22.39 -6.20
CA ASN A 329 -34.34 22.86 -4.98
C ASN A 329 -33.33 23.59 -4.07
N PRO A 330 -33.12 24.90 -4.24
CA PRO A 330 -32.20 25.66 -3.41
C PRO A 330 -32.66 25.78 -1.95
N GLU A 331 -33.97 25.68 -1.66
CA GLU A 331 -34.52 25.78 -0.30
C GLU A 331 -34.43 24.47 0.51
N ALA A 332 -34.43 23.31 -0.15
CA ALA A 332 -34.28 22.00 0.51
C ALA A 332 -32.86 21.77 1.07
N VAL A 333 -31.88 22.58 0.63
CA VAL A 333 -30.46 22.51 1.03
C VAL A 333 -30.24 23.12 2.42
N ILE A 334 -31.23 23.84 2.97
CA ILE A 334 -31.10 24.55 4.26
C ILE A 334 -31.38 23.61 5.45
N GLY A 335 -32.07 22.48 5.25
CA GLY A 335 -32.48 21.56 6.34
C GLY A 335 -31.74 20.23 6.39
N GLU A 336 -30.94 19.88 5.38
CA GLU A 336 -30.34 18.55 5.23
C GLU A 336 -28.83 18.74 5.00
N ASP A 337 -27.97 17.99 5.73
CA ASP A 337 -26.48 17.94 5.70
C ASP A 337 -25.91 17.55 4.31
N THR A 338 -26.42 18.18 3.26
CA THR A 338 -26.24 17.86 1.84
C THR A 338 -25.03 18.55 1.24
N SER A 339 -24.38 19.44 2.00
CA SER A 339 -23.20 20.21 1.60
C SER A 339 -21.91 19.77 2.31
N ASP A 340 -21.95 18.79 3.20
CA ASP A 340 -20.79 18.30 3.96
C ASP A 340 -19.64 17.82 3.08
N TRP A 341 -19.97 17.27 1.92
CA TRP A 341 -18.99 16.82 0.93
C TRP A 341 -18.24 17.96 0.23
N LEU A 342 -18.77 19.18 0.28
CA LEU A 342 -18.12 20.41 -0.20
C LEU A 342 -17.29 21.10 0.89
N LEU A 343 -17.36 20.64 2.16
CA LEU A 343 -16.61 21.18 3.30
C LEU A 343 -15.14 20.74 3.29
N THR A 344 -14.50 20.80 2.13
CA THR A 344 -13.05 20.65 2.03
C THR A 344 -12.41 22.03 2.03
N ASP A 345 -11.27 22.17 2.69
CA ASP A 345 -10.56 23.45 2.91
C ASP A 345 -10.37 24.29 1.62
N LYS A 346 -10.21 23.59 0.48
CA LYS A 346 -10.04 24.22 -0.83
C LYS A 346 -11.34 24.66 -1.51
N VAL A 347 -12.49 24.09 -1.16
CA VAL A 347 -13.79 24.30 -1.83
C VAL A 347 -14.66 25.29 -1.06
N THR A 348 -14.54 25.35 0.27
CA THR A 348 -15.23 26.32 1.13
C THR A 348 -14.86 27.77 0.81
N SER A 349 -13.60 28.01 0.42
CA SER A 349 -13.07 29.32 0.01
C SER A 349 -13.59 29.83 -1.33
N TRP A 350 -14.31 29.01 -2.12
CA TRP A 350 -14.80 29.45 -3.42
C TRP A 350 -16.03 30.36 -3.29
N PRO A 351 -16.09 31.48 -4.02
CA PRO A 351 -17.26 32.35 -4.00
C PRO A 351 -18.41 31.70 -4.80
N GLY A 352 -19.64 31.85 -4.31
CA GLY A 352 -20.87 31.38 -4.99
C GLY A 352 -21.76 30.50 -4.11
N THR A 353 -22.88 30.06 -4.68
CA THR A 353 -23.82 29.15 -4.01
C THR A 353 -23.23 27.74 -3.87
N ALA A 354 -23.79 26.89 -3.01
CA ALA A 354 -23.37 25.49 -2.88
C ALA A 354 -23.45 24.73 -4.22
N ALA A 355 -24.45 25.04 -5.05
CA ALA A 355 -24.58 24.51 -6.40
C ALA A 355 -23.41 24.95 -7.30
N ASP A 356 -23.05 26.24 -7.30
CA ASP A 356 -21.93 26.76 -8.10
C ASP A 356 -20.60 26.13 -7.69
N ARG A 357 -20.39 25.94 -6.38
CA ARG A 357 -19.21 25.27 -5.83
C ARG A 357 -19.16 23.80 -6.27
N GLY A 358 -20.28 23.08 -6.23
CA GLY A 358 -20.40 21.71 -6.71
C GLY A 358 -20.05 21.56 -8.19
N TRP A 359 -20.60 22.41 -9.06
CA TRP A 359 -20.28 22.39 -10.49
C TRP A 359 -18.82 22.74 -10.79
N ARG A 360 -18.24 23.68 -10.04
CA ARG A 360 -16.81 24.00 -10.15
C ARG A 360 -15.94 22.83 -9.69
N TYR A 361 -16.33 22.13 -8.63
CA TYR A 361 -15.60 20.97 -8.12
C TYR A 361 -15.61 19.85 -9.16
N LEU A 362 -16.80 19.53 -9.70
CA LEU A 362 -16.93 18.52 -10.77
C LEU A 362 -16.04 18.84 -11.97
N ARG A 363 -16.00 20.11 -12.42
CA ARG A 363 -15.13 20.52 -13.53
C ARG A 363 -13.65 20.29 -13.22
N LYS A 364 -13.15 20.80 -12.10
CA LYS A 364 -11.74 20.62 -11.72
C LYS A 364 -11.38 19.14 -11.56
N SER A 365 -12.29 18.34 -11.04
CA SER A 365 -12.10 16.90 -10.92
C SER A 365 -12.04 16.21 -12.28
N LEU A 366 -12.92 16.55 -13.23
CA LEU A 366 -12.85 16.04 -14.60
C LEU A 366 -11.55 16.46 -15.32
N GLU A 367 -11.14 17.72 -15.20
CA GLU A 367 -9.89 18.22 -15.80
C GLU A 367 -8.64 17.49 -15.28
N ARG A 368 -8.68 17.03 -14.03
CA ARG A 368 -7.55 16.35 -13.38
C ARG A 368 -7.54 14.83 -13.58
N HIS A 369 -8.70 14.23 -13.84
CA HIS A 369 -8.86 12.78 -13.89
C HIS A 369 -9.23 12.23 -15.26
N ASP A 370 -9.71 13.07 -16.17
CA ASP A 370 -10.18 12.66 -17.48
C ASP A 370 -9.28 13.23 -18.58
N GLY A 371 -8.83 12.37 -19.48
CA GLY A 371 -7.86 12.71 -20.52
C GLY A 371 -8.00 11.82 -21.75
N PRO A 372 -7.08 11.95 -22.73
CA PRO A 372 -7.06 11.09 -23.91
C PRO A 372 -6.87 9.62 -23.55
N ASP A 373 -6.11 9.32 -22.49
CA ASP A 373 -5.81 7.96 -22.03
C ASP A 373 -7.06 7.24 -21.50
N THR A 374 -7.99 7.98 -20.91
CA THR A 374 -9.27 7.45 -20.41
C THR A 374 -10.38 7.53 -21.45
N ASP A 375 -10.09 7.97 -22.69
CA ASP A 375 -11.08 8.26 -23.74
C ASP A 375 -12.26 9.11 -23.21
N TYR A 376 -11.99 10.04 -22.30
CA TYR A 376 -12.99 10.95 -21.73
C TYR A 376 -14.24 10.25 -21.15
N ARG A 377 -14.09 9.02 -20.65
CA ARG A 377 -15.19 8.18 -20.15
C ARG A 377 -15.97 8.87 -19.04
N TYR A 378 -15.28 9.57 -18.14
CA TYR A 378 -15.91 10.25 -17.01
C TYR A 378 -16.77 11.42 -17.49
N THR A 379 -16.26 12.23 -18.41
CA THR A 379 -17.01 13.32 -19.04
C THR A 379 -18.23 12.77 -19.79
N LYS A 380 -18.10 11.65 -20.51
CA LYS A 380 -19.21 11.00 -21.21
C LYS A 380 -20.34 10.62 -20.23
N VAL A 381 -20.00 9.95 -19.12
CA VAL A 381 -20.99 9.53 -18.12
C VAL A 381 -21.65 10.70 -17.41
N THR A 382 -20.91 11.76 -17.08
CA THR A 382 -21.51 12.97 -16.51
C THR A 382 -22.53 13.62 -17.45
N LEU A 383 -22.25 13.67 -18.75
CA LEU A 383 -23.16 14.20 -19.76
C LEU A 383 -24.41 13.31 -19.93
N ASP A 384 -24.26 12.00 -19.90
CA ASP A 384 -25.39 11.07 -19.95
C ASP A 384 -26.27 11.17 -18.70
N HIS A 385 -25.68 11.30 -17.50
CA HIS A 385 -26.45 11.52 -16.27
C HIS A 385 -27.17 12.87 -16.26
N LEU A 386 -26.51 13.94 -16.73
CA LEU A 386 -27.14 15.23 -16.96
C LEU A 386 -28.35 15.11 -17.89
N ARG A 387 -28.21 14.38 -19.00
CA ARG A 387 -29.28 14.19 -20.00
C ARG A 387 -30.49 13.46 -19.41
N THR A 388 -30.27 12.38 -18.68
CA THR A 388 -31.35 11.57 -18.10
C THR A 388 -32.07 12.29 -16.96
N ARG A 389 -31.37 13.17 -16.24
CA ARG A 389 -31.87 13.82 -15.02
C ARG A 389 -32.05 15.34 -15.12
N SER A 390 -31.95 15.97 -16.29
CA SER A 390 -32.20 17.41 -16.39
C SER A 390 -32.87 17.81 -17.71
N HIS A 391 -34.00 18.52 -17.61
CA HIS A 391 -34.57 19.35 -18.68
C HIS A 391 -33.97 20.78 -18.67
N ILE A 392 -33.05 21.04 -17.74
CA ILE A 392 -32.43 22.35 -17.52
C ILE A 392 -31.26 22.48 -18.49
N THR A 393 -31.16 23.64 -19.13
CA THR A 393 -30.06 24.06 -19.99
C THR A 393 -28.74 23.71 -19.31
N THR A 394 -28.00 22.77 -19.89
CA THR A 394 -26.66 22.37 -19.43
C THR A 394 -25.86 23.62 -19.09
N PRO A 395 -25.29 23.75 -17.87
CA PRO A 395 -24.43 24.89 -17.56
C PRO A 395 -23.38 24.99 -18.67
N THR A 396 -23.28 26.17 -19.29
CA THR A 396 -22.35 26.49 -20.40
C THR A 396 -20.90 26.07 -20.11
N MET A 397 -20.61 25.84 -18.83
CA MET A 397 -19.41 25.30 -18.22
C MET A 397 -19.01 23.86 -18.59
N VAL A 398 -19.89 22.85 -18.43
CA VAL A 398 -19.54 21.46 -18.83
C VAL A 398 -19.35 21.38 -20.34
N ASP A 399 -20.13 22.21 -21.02
CA ASP A 399 -20.15 22.43 -22.44
C ASP A 399 -18.80 22.98 -22.96
N SER A 400 -18.04 23.74 -22.16
CA SER A 400 -16.71 24.24 -22.53
C SER A 400 -15.62 23.17 -22.52
N VAL A 401 -15.67 22.25 -21.55
CA VAL A 401 -14.76 21.09 -21.45
C VAL A 401 -15.02 20.12 -22.61
N ALA A 402 -16.29 19.88 -22.94
CA ALA A 402 -16.67 19.08 -24.09
C ALA A 402 -16.32 19.75 -25.43
N ARG A 403 -16.45 21.08 -25.54
CA ARG A 403 -16.13 21.85 -26.76
C ARG A 403 -14.65 21.77 -27.13
N GLY A 404 -13.74 21.65 -26.16
CA GLY A 404 -12.30 21.69 -26.40
C GLY A 404 -11.67 20.41 -26.96
N LYS A 405 -12.24 19.22 -26.70
CA LYS A 405 -11.49 17.97 -26.91
C LYS A 405 -12.24 16.82 -27.63
N PHE A 406 -13.57 16.67 -27.51
CA PHE A 406 -14.31 15.57 -28.16
C PHE A 406 -15.65 16.02 -28.74
N SER A 407 -15.75 16.00 -30.08
CA SER A 407 -16.88 16.56 -30.82
C SER A 407 -18.01 15.57 -31.11
N THR A 408 -17.79 14.25 -31.11
CA THR A 408 -18.71 13.35 -31.83
C THR A 408 -19.86 12.80 -30.98
N ARG A 409 -19.59 12.17 -29.82
CA ARG A 409 -20.64 11.47 -29.05
C ARG A 409 -21.51 12.39 -28.16
N SER A 410 -20.92 13.45 -27.59
CA SER A 410 -21.65 14.47 -26.81
C SER A 410 -22.65 15.25 -27.66
N HIS A 411 -22.26 15.60 -28.90
CA HIS A 411 -23.15 16.24 -29.86
C HIS A 411 -24.24 15.28 -30.33
N CYS A 412 -23.96 13.99 -30.42
CA CYS A 412 -24.96 13.00 -30.81
C CYS A 412 -26.10 12.82 -29.81
N GLY A 413 -25.80 12.90 -28.51
CA GLY A 413 -26.86 13.00 -27.49
C GLY A 413 -27.68 14.29 -27.61
N ARG A 414 -27.08 15.41 -28.04
CA ARG A 414 -27.76 16.71 -28.25
C ARG A 414 -28.55 16.78 -29.56
N ILE A 415 -28.12 16.02 -30.56
CA ILE A 415 -28.78 15.85 -31.85
C ILE A 415 -30.09 15.08 -31.66
N ALA A 416 -30.07 14.01 -30.85
CA ALA A 416 -31.26 13.21 -30.54
C ALA A 416 -32.39 13.98 -29.81
N ASN A 417 -32.05 15.05 -29.09
CA ASN A 417 -32.99 15.81 -28.24
C ASN A 417 -33.26 17.25 -28.73
N SER A 418 -32.84 17.61 -29.94
CA SER A 418 -33.07 18.96 -30.50
C SER A 418 -34.29 18.98 -31.41
N PRO A 419 -35.03 20.10 -31.52
CA PRO A 419 -35.92 20.30 -32.67
C PRO A 419 -35.13 20.09 -33.97
N ALA A 420 -35.77 19.49 -34.98
CA ALA A 420 -35.14 18.97 -36.19
C ALA A 420 -34.15 19.94 -36.87
N ALA A 421 -34.48 21.24 -36.90
CA ALA A 421 -33.61 22.29 -37.44
C ALA A 421 -32.31 22.47 -36.62
N GLY A 422 -32.40 22.45 -35.29
CA GLY A 422 -31.24 22.56 -34.41
C GLY A 422 -30.39 21.27 -34.37
N ALA A 423 -30.99 20.11 -34.67
CA ALA A 423 -30.24 18.87 -34.85
C ALA A 423 -29.36 18.96 -36.10
N LEU A 424 -29.92 19.42 -37.23
CA LEU A 424 -29.21 19.58 -38.50
C LEU A 424 -28.04 20.58 -38.42
N GLU A 425 -28.24 21.76 -37.81
CA GLU A 425 -27.16 22.76 -37.65
C GLU A 425 -26.00 22.24 -36.79
N ARG A 426 -26.32 21.42 -35.78
CA ARG A 426 -25.31 20.80 -34.91
C ARG A 426 -24.57 19.66 -35.59
N THR A 427 -25.27 18.83 -36.38
CA THR A 427 -24.62 17.80 -37.20
C THR A 427 -23.69 18.42 -38.24
N LEU A 428 -24.09 19.53 -38.88
CA LEU A 428 -23.24 20.28 -39.81
C LEU A 428 -22.00 20.86 -39.14
N SER A 429 -22.13 21.51 -37.98
CA SER A 429 -20.97 22.06 -37.27
C SER A 429 -20.00 20.97 -36.79
N LEU A 430 -20.53 19.82 -36.38
CA LEU A 430 -19.75 18.63 -36.02
C LEU A 430 -18.95 18.07 -37.19
N MET A 431 -19.58 17.97 -38.36
CA MET A 431 -18.91 17.50 -39.58
C MET A 431 -17.80 18.46 -40.01
N ARG A 432 -18.09 19.77 -40.07
CA ARG A 432 -17.11 20.79 -40.46
C ARG A 432 -15.89 20.81 -39.54
N ARG A 433 -16.10 20.67 -38.23
CA ARG A 433 -15.00 20.59 -37.25
C ARG A 433 -14.16 19.33 -37.43
N SER A 434 -14.82 18.18 -37.61
CA SER A 434 -14.10 16.93 -37.83
C SER A 434 -13.34 16.93 -39.17
N ASP A 435 -13.89 17.57 -40.20
CA ASP A 435 -13.19 17.77 -41.48
C ASP A 435 -11.99 18.73 -41.34
N ALA A 436 -12.10 19.78 -40.52
CA ALA A 436 -10.98 20.69 -40.23
C ALA A 436 -9.84 19.96 -39.50
N HIS A 437 -10.15 19.06 -38.55
CA HIS A 437 -9.15 18.21 -37.91
C HIS A 437 -8.50 17.22 -38.89
N LEU A 438 -9.30 16.59 -39.77
CA LEU A 438 -8.81 15.72 -40.85
C LEU A 438 -7.87 16.44 -41.82
N ALA A 439 -8.03 17.75 -42.00
CA ALA A 439 -7.19 18.56 -42.87
C ALA A 439 -5.89 19.03 -42.21
N GLN A 440 -5.82 19.09 -40.87
CA GLN A 440 -4.67 19.62 -40.13
C GLN A 440 -3.72 18.53 -39.61
N GLU A 441 -4.21 17.36 -39.20
CA GLU A 441 -3.40 16.30 -38.58
C GLU A 441 -3.63 14.94 -39.25
N LYS A 442 -2.55 14.16 -39.46
CA LYS A 442 -2.66 12.76 -39.90
C LYS A 442 -3.17 11.93 -38.71
N PRO A 443 -4.32 11.23 -38.83
CA PRO A 443 -4.99 10.67 -37.65
C PRO A 443 -4.17 9.55 -37.00
N ALA A 444 -3.80 9.73 -35.73
CA ALA A 444 -3.05 8.75 -34.93
C ALA A 444 -3.93 7.61 -34.39
N ALA A 445 -5.25 7.80 -34.29
CA ALA A 445 -6.20 6.78 -33.83
C ALA A 445 -7.55 6.91 -34.55
N ALA A 446 -8.18 5.77 -34.88
CA ALA A 446 -9.46 5.70 -35.58
C ALA A 446 -10.61 6.43 -34.83
N SER A 447 -10.52 6.49 -33.49
CA SER A 447 -11.50 7.16 -32.62
C SER A 447 -11.60 8.67 -32.83
N VAL A 448 -10.57 9.32 -33.38
CA VAL A 448 -10.55 10.77 -33.64
C VAL A 448 -11.38 11.14 -34.87
N THR A 449 -11.53 10.18 -35.81
CA THR A 449 -12.26 10.36 -37.08
C THR A 449 -13.66 9.75 -37.09
N CYS A 450 -14.04 8.97 -36.06
CA CYS A 450 -15.30 8.26 -35.98
C CYS A 450 -16.50 9.20 -35.78
N LEU A 451 -17.14 9.57 -36.89
CA LEU A 451 -18.50 10.11 -36.89
C LEU A 451 -19.52 8.98 -36.72
N PRO A 452 -20.58 9.16 -35.91
CA PRO A 452 -21.65 8.18 -35.78
C PRO A 452 -22.66 8.34 -36.92
N TYR A 453 -22.30 7.79 -38.09
CA TYR A 453 -23.13 7.84 -39.29
C TYR A 453 -24.56 7.33 -39.06
N THR A 454 -24.74 6.31 -38.21
CA THR A 454 -26.08 5.79 -37.86
C THR A 454 -26.99 6.84 -37.22
N LEU A 455 -26.45 7.73 -36.38
CA LEU A 455 -27.22 8.81 -35.76
C LEU A 455 -27.47 9.95 -36.76
N ILE A 456 -26.52 10.20 -37.65
CA ILE A 456 -26.69 11.16 -38.76
C ILE A 456 -27.82 10.69 -39.69
N ASP A 457 -27.86 9.39 -40.00
CA ASP A 457 -28.89 8.78 -40.82
C ASP A 457 -30.25 8.79 -40.12
N GLN A 458 -30.30 8.55 -38.81
CA GLN A 458 -31.53 8.68 -38.01
C GLN A 458 -32.08 10.11 -38.01
N VAL A 459 -31.21 11.13 -37.96
CA VAL A 459 -31.64 12.55 -38.03
C VAL A 459 -32.15 12.90 -39.41
N LEU A 460 -31.46 12.43 -40.46
CA LEU A 460 -31.91 12.58 -41.84
C LEU A 460 -33.28 11.88 -42.03
N ALA A 461 -33.46 10.67 -41.51
CA ALA A 461 -34.72 9.94 -41.57
C ALA A 461 -35.84 10.62 -40.76
N ALA A 462 -35.55 11.13 -39.57
CA ALA A 462 -36.53 11.86 -38.75
C ALA A 462 -37.02 13.14 -39.43
N VAL A 463 -36.12 13.87 -40.11
CA VAL A 463 -36.46 15.04 -40.95
C VAL A 463 -37.29 14.64 -42.18
N ASP A 464 -37.10 13.43 -42.70
CA ASP A 464 -37.83 12.91 -43.87
C ASP A 464 -39.29 12.57 -43.54
N THR A 465 -39.56 12.15 -42.30
CA THR A 465 -40.91 11.80 -41.83
C THR A 465 -41.77 13.01 -41.42
N GLN A 466 -41.19 14.20 -41.21
CA GLN A 466 -41.91 15.39 -40.77
C GLN A 466 -42.18 16.33 -41.95
N GLU A 467 -43.34 16.20 -42.59
CA GLU A 467 -43.74 16.90 -43.84
C GLU A 467 -44.03 18.41 -43.71
N GLY A 468 -43.55 19.09 -42.65
CA GLY A 468 -43.96 20.47 -42.34
C GLY A 468 -42.85 21.49 -42.02
N PHE A 469 -41.56 21.14 -42.11
CA PHE A 469 -40.51 22.05 -41.63
C PHE A 469 -39.99 23.07 -42.67
N LEU A 470 -39.94 24.33 -42.21
CA LEU A 470 -39.28 25.54 -42.74
C LEU A 470 -38.25 25.32 -43.85
N ILE A 471 -38.31 26.12 -44.92
CA ILE A 471 -37.34 26.20 -46.04
C ILE A 471 -35.87 26.08 -45.58
N ARG A 472 -35.57 26.65 -44.41
CA ARG A 472 -34.27 26.57 -43.73
C ARG A 472 -33.82 25.13 -43.43
N ALA A 473 -34.68 24.27 -42.88
CA ALA A 473 -34.34 22.88 -42.57
C ALA A 473 -34.04 22.06 -43.84
N GLN A 474 -34.78 22.30 -44.93
CA GLN A 474 -34.53 21.66 -46.22
C GLN A 474 -33.21 22.10 -46.85
N SER A 475 -32.84 23.38 -46.70
CA SER A 475 -31.54 23.89 -47.16
C SER A 475 -30.37 23.25 -46.41
N LEU A 476 -30.47 23.17 -45.07
CA LEU A 476 -29.47 22.54 -44.21
C LEU A 476 -29.33 21.04 -44.47
N ARG A 477 -30.43 20.36 -44.82
CA ARG A 477 -30.41 18.95 -45.23
C ARG A 477 -29.64 18.73 -46.53
N LYS A 478 -29.86 19.56 -47.55
CA LYS A 478 -29.13 19.48 -48.82
C LYS A 478 -27.63 19.69 -48.58
N GLU A 479 -27.30 20.70 -47.80
CA GLU A 479 -25.92 21.00 -47.40
C GLU A 479 -25.26 19.82 -46.67
N LEU A 480 -25.97 19.20 -45.72
CA LEU A 480 -25.47 18.05 -44.97
C LEU A 480 -25.18 16.85 -45.88
N ARG A 481 -26.06 16.54 -46.84
CA ARG A 481 -25.82 15.47 -47.82
C ARG A 481 -24.63 15.74 -48.73
N THR A 482 -24.41 16.99 -49.12
CA THR A 482 -23.25 17.37 -49.91
C THR A 482 -21.94 17.22 -49.13
N GLU A 483 -21.91 17.61 -47.87
CA GLU A 483 -20.73 17.45 -47.01
C GLU A 483 -20.42 15.96 -46.73
N ILE A 484 -21.44 15.13 -46.49
CA ILE A 484 -21.25 13.67 -46.35
C ILE A 484 -20.62 13.08 -47.61
N SER A 485 -21.14 13.44 -48.79
CA SER A 485 -20.61 12.96 -50.07
C SER A 485 -19.16 13.41 -50.31
N ASN A 486 -18.85 14.67 -49.98
CA ASN A 486 -17.51 15.23 -50.11
C ASN A 486 -16.52 14.58 -49.14
N ARG A 487 -16.96 14.27 -47.92
CA ARG A 487 -16.13 13.59 -46.92
C ARG A 487 -15.85 12.13 -47.28
N ILE A 488 -16.84 11.38 -47.76
CA ILE A 488 -16.64 9.99 -48.22
C ILE A 488 -15.57 9.95 -49.34
N LYS A 489 -15.65 10.87 -50.30
CA LYS A 489 -14.63 11.01 -51.35
C LYS A 489 -13.24 11.33 -50.80
N ARG A 490 -13.14 12.18 -49.77
CA ARG A 490 -11.86 12.52 -49.12
C ARG A 490 -11.28 11.33 -48.36
N VAL A 491 -12.08 10.61 -47.58
CA VAL A 491 -11.63 9.43 -46.82
C VAL A 491 -11.21 8.28 -47.75
N GLN A 492 -11.92 8.05 -48.86
CA GLN A 492 -11.52 7.06 -49.87
C GLN A 492 -10.15 7.35 -50.48
N LYS A 493 -9.77 8.62 -50.64
CA LYS A 493 -8.44 9.04 -51.12
C LYS A 493 -7.31 8.81 -50.10
N PHE A 494 -7.62 8.71 -48.81
CA PHE A 494 -6.63 8.42 -47.76
C PHE A 494 -6.48 6.92 -47.45
N GLY A 495 -7.39 6.08 -47.96
CA GLY A 495 -7.36 4.62 -47.80
C GLY A 495 -6.73 3.87 -48.98
N GLN A 496 -6.35 4.59 -50.04
CA GLN A 496 -5.44 4.14 -51.10
C GLN A 496 -4.04 4.65 -50.78
#